data_AF-A0AA39GVJ0-F1
#
_entry.id   AF-A0AA39GVJ0-F1
#
_cell.length_a   1.000
_cell.length_b   1.000
_cell.length_c   1.000
_cell.angle_alpha   90.00
_cell.angle_beta   90.00
_cell.angle_gamma   90.00
#
_symmetry.space_group_name_H-M   'P 1'
#
loop_
_entity.id
_entity.type
_entity.pdbx_description
1 polymer ?
#
loop_
_entity_poly.entity_id
_entity_poly.type
_entity_poly.pdbx_seq_one_letter_code
_entity_poly.pdbx_strand_id
1 'polypeptide(L)'
;MRTLLLLSLLCLPVLASGLVGINLLLSAFNSLTDLFYDYLELQVQAEWRTFMERHQKNYGSVDEQSMRFAVFRRNMRLAKERAEKERGTARFGANKFSDMTEEEFQKTVLMNTNLLERTKASPKVSVSAVYEDHALPESFDWRNHNAVTEVKDQGWCGSCWAFSTTGNVESIWAVKKKQLVSLSEQQILDCEKSILGCFGGWPVKALQHIIKWGGLEPEEHYKYHGRGFFCHLNRSDIVAHIDGINQLDNDEDGIAQYMMNHGAVSVTMNARSSLMHYVDGIIKLSESDCSHVPDHAVLIVGFGTEKGMPYWIVKNSFGPKWGEDGYFRIYRGANTCGIADNAVSAYVA
;
A
#
# COMPACT_ATOMS: atom_id res chain seq x y z
N MET A 1 60.38 70.61 2.54
CA MET A 1 60.56 69.15 2.38
C MET A 1 59.61 68.42 3.31
N ARG A 2 58.57 67.78 2.76
CA ARG A 2 57.68 66.74 3.34
C ARG A 2 56.23 67.01 2.93
N THR A 3 55.74 66.29 1.92
CA THR A 3 54.39 65.72 1.95
C THR A 3 54.27 64.60 0.92
N LEU A 4 53.97 63.39 1.42
CA LEU A 4 53.43 62.26 0.66
C LEU A 4 52.10 62.70 0.02
N LEU A 5 51.82 62.31 -1.24
CA LEU A 5 50.50 61.91 -1.76
C LEU A 5 50.61 61.71 -3.28
N LEU A 6 51.11 60.54 -3.68
CA LEU A 6 51.17 60.12 -5.10
C LEU A 6 50.89 58.61 -5.15
N LEU A 7 49.69 58.21 -4.72
CA LEU A 7 49.17 56.84 -4.85
C LEU A 7 47.67 56.83 -4.48
N SER A 8 46.78 57.28 -5.37
CA SER A 8 45.33 57.04 -5.19
C SER A 8 44.45 57.09 -6.44
N LEU A 9 44.99 57.12 -7.67
CA LEU A 9 44.14 57.34 -8.87
C LEU A 9 44.23 56.28 -9.98
N LEU A 10 44.78 55.08 -9.72
CA LEU A 10 44.90 54.03 -10.75
C LEU A 10 44.19 52.70 -10.44
N CYS A 11 43.32 52.62 -9.42
CA CYS A 11 42.61 51.38 -9.07
C CYS A 11 41.08 51.41 -9.28
N LEU A 12 40.57 52.29 -10.14
CA LEU A 12 39.12 52.43 -10.38
C LEU A 12 38.56 51.78 -11.67
N PRO A 13 39.33 51.41 -12.72
CA PRO A 13 38.72 50.73 -13.88
C PRO A 13 38.59 49.20 -13.72
N VAL A 14 39.43 48.54 -12.90
CA VAL A 14 39.49 47.06 -12.85
C VAL A 14 38.41 46.45 -11.96
N LEU A 15 37.91 47.19 -10.96
CA LEU A 15 36.81 46.75 -10.10
C LEU A 15 35.44 46.86 -10.79
N ALA A 16 35.23 47.86 -11.65
CA ALA A 16 33.96 48.08 -12.34
C ALA A 16 33.66 46.99 -13.39
N SER A 17 34.66 46.53 -14.14
CA SER A 17 34.52 45.41 -15.08
C SER A 17 34.26 44.07 -14.38
N GLY A 18 34.82 43.87 -13.19
CA GLY A 18 34.54 42.69 -12.36
C GLY A 18 33.12 42.68 -11.80
N LEU A 19 32.62 43.82 -11.34
CA LEU A 19 31.24 43.99 -10.84
C LEU A 19 30.18 43.79 -11.94
N VAL A 20 30.42 44.31 -13.15
CA VAL A 20 29.53 44.08 -14.30
C VAL A 20 29.53 42.61 -14.72
N GLY A 21 30.70 41.96 -14.73
CA GLY A 21 30.81 40.52 -15.01
C GLY A 21 30.10 39.64 -13.97
N ILE A 22 30.22 39.98 -12.68
CA ILE A 22 29.52 39.28 -11.59
C ILE A 22 28.00 39.47 -11.69
N ASN A 23 27.52 40.68 -12.00
CA ASN A 23 26.09 40.93 -12.19
C ASN A 23 25.50 40.20 -13.41
N LEU A 24 26.25 40.09 -14.51
CA LEU A 24 25.85 39.30 -15.69
C LEU A 24 25.84 37.80 -15.40
N LEU A 25 26.77 37.30 -14.59
CA LEU A 25 26.78 35.90 -14.15
C LEU A 25 25.63 35.59 -13.18
N LEU A 26 25.33 36.49 -12.25
CA LEU A 26 24.18 36.39 -11.34
C LEU A 26 22.85 36.44 -12.09
N SER A 27 22.71 37.34 -13.08
CA SER A 27 21.48 37.41 -13.88
C SER A 27 21.32 36.21 -14.79
N ALA A 28 22.39 35.70 -15.39
CA ALA A 28 22.37 34.45 -16.16
C ALA A 28 22.04 33.25 -15.27
N PHE A 29 22.60 33.18 -14.05
CA PHE A 29 22.27 32.15 -13.08
C PHE A 29 20.79 32.21 -12.67
N ASN A 30 20.28 33.40 -12.33
CA ASN A 30 18.86 33.59 -11.99
C ASN A 30 17.93 33.25 -13.17
N SER A 31 18.28 33.64 -14.39
CA SER A 31 17.50 33.29 -15.60
C SER A 31 17.52 31.80 -15.89
N LEU A 32 18.64 31.11 -15.66
CA LEU A 32 18.73 29.65 -15.78
C LEU A 32 17.93 28.95 -14.69
N THR A 33 17.92 29.48 -13.46
CA THR A 33 17.06 28.93 -12.40
C THR A 33 15.59 29.14 -12.72
N ASP A 34 15.18 30.32 -13.23
CA ASP A 34 13.79 30.58 -13.61
C ASP A 34 13.33 29.66 -14.75
N LEU A 35 14.16 29.49 -15.80
CA LEU A 35 13.89 28.53 -16.89
C LEU A 35 13.77 27.09 -16.39
N PHE A 36 14.57 26.70 -15.41
CA PHE A 36 14.50 25.38 -14.79
C PHE A 36 13.21 25.21 -13.96
N TYR A 37 12.80 26.23 -13.21
CA TYR A 37 11.54 26.23 -12.46
C TYR A 37 10.32 26.18 -13.40
N ASP A 38 10.31 26.96 -14.48
CA ASP A 38 9.25 26.95 -15.48
C ASP A 38 9.13 25.59 -16.18
N TYR A 39 10.26 24.97 -16.54
CA TYR A 39 10.27 23.63 -17.12
C TYR A 39 9.69 22.57 -16.16
N LEU A 40 10.06 22.64 -14.87
CA LEU A 40 9.57 21.70 -13.86
C LEU A 40 8.06 21.89 -13.62
N GLU A 41 7.58 23.13 -13.58
CA GLU A 41 6.16 23.44 -13.43
C GLU A 41 5.35 22.95 -14.64
N LEU A 42 5.86 23.11 -15.86
CA LEU A 42 5.24 22.57 -17.08
C LEU A 42 5.14 21.04 -17.05
N GLN A 43 6.18 20.35 -16.55
CA GLN A 43 6.15 18.90 -16.42
C GLN A 43 5.06 18.43 -15.44
N VAL A 44 4.99 19.05 -14.26
CA VAL A 44 3.97 18.70 -13.24
C VAL A 44 2.56 19.02 -13.75
N GLN A 45 2.37 20.11 -14.50
CA GLN A 45 1.09 20.42 -15.13
C GLN A 45 0.69 19.39 -16.19
N ALA A 46 1.65 18.89 -16.99
CA ALA A 46 1.39 17.82 -17.95
C ALA A 46 0.99 16.52 -17.24
N GLU A 47 1.73 16.12 -16.20
CA GLU A 47 1.41 14.94 -15.37
C GLU A 47 0.03 15.08 -14.71
N TRP A 48 -0.33 16.28 -14.23
CA TRP A 48 -1.64 16.56 -13.67
C TRP A 48 -2.77 16.38 -14.68
N ARG A 49 -2.63 16.89 -15.91
CA ARG A 49 -3.64 16.69 -16.96
C ARG A 49 -3.85 15.20 -17.26
N THR A 50 -2.77 14.45 -17.41
CA THR A 50 -2.84 13.00 -17.61
C THR A 50 -3.48 12.29 -16.41
N PHE A 51 -3.18 12.71 -15.18
CA PHE A 51 -3.80 12.19 -13.97
C PHE A 51 -5.32 12.44 -13.96
N MET A 52 -5.75 13.68 -14.26
CA MET A 52 -7.15 14.07 -14.32
C MET A 52 -7.94 13.21 -15.32
N GLU A 53 -7.38 13.03 -16.53
CA GLU A 53 -7.98 12.23 -17.60
C GLU A 53 -8.03 10.74 -17.22
N ARG A 54 -6.89 10.17 -16.80
CA ARG A 54 -6.76 8.75 -16.48
C ARG A 54 -7.67 8.31 -15.34
N HIS A 55 -7.86 9.17 -14.35
CA HIS A 55 -8.66 8.89 -13.16
C HIS A 55 -10.04 9.55 -13.18
N GLN A 56 -10.45 10.14 -14.30
CA GLN A 56 -11.76 10.77 -14.51
C GLN A 56 -12.12 11.74 -13.37
N LYS A 57 -11.14 12.53 -12.94
CA LYS A 57 -11.30 13.44 -11.80
C LYS A 57 -12.17 14.62 -12.21
N ASN A 58 -13.11 14.96 -11.34
CA ASN A 58 -14.00 16.10 -11.48
C ASN A 58 -14.16 16.75 -10.11
N TYR A 59 -13.83 18.04 -10.01
CA TYR A 59 -13.88 18.79 -8.75
C TYR A 59 -15.04 19.78 -8.77
N GLY A 60 -15.64 20.02 -7.60
CA GLY A 60 -16.85 20.84 -7.48
C GLY A 60 -16.59 22.33 -7.71
N SER A 61 -15.33 22.79 -7.60
CA SER A 61 -14.94 24.18 -7.84
C SER A 61 -13.49 24.31 -8.33
N VAL A 62 -13.19 25.47 -8.91
CA VAL A 62 -11.81 25.85 -9.29
C VAL A 62 -10.89 25.92 -8.06
N ASP A 63 -11.41 26.35 -6.91
CA ASP A 63 -10.65 26.38 -5.66
C ASP A 63 -10.29 24.97 -5.19
N GLU A 64 -11.23 24.02 -5.26
CA GLU A 64 -10.96 22.62 -4.95
C GLU A 64 -9.93 22.03 -5.92
N GLN A 65 -10.09 22.27 -7.22
CA GLN A 65 -9.12 21.80 -8.22
C GLN A 65 -7.72 22.38 -7.98
N SER A 66 -7.62 23.66 -7.62
CA SER A 66 -6.34 24.33 -7.32
C SER A 66 -5.69 23.73 -6.07
N MET A 67 -6.49 23.46 -5.03
CA MET A 67 -6.02 22.78 -3.83
C MET A 67 -5.54 21.35 -4.12
N ARG A 68 -6.32 20.59 -4.91
CA ARG A 68 -5.99 19.20 -5.31
C ARG A 68 -4.74 19.15 -6.20
N PHE A 69 -4.55 20.11 -7.08
CA PHE A 69 -3.32 20.25 -7.85
C PHE A 69 -2.10 20.55 -6.96
N ALA A 70 -2.26 21.41 -5.95
CA ALA A 70 -1.18 21.68 -4.99
C ALA A 70 -0.79 20.43 -4.18
N VAL A 71 -1.77 19.63 -3.78
CA VAL A 71 -1.55 18.32 -3.13
C VAL A 71 -0.86 17.35 -4.08
N PHE A 72 -1.33 17.26 -5.33
CA PHE A 72 -0.71 16.43 -6.37
C PHE A 72 0.76 16.77 -6.59
N ARG A 73 1.08 18.05 -6.76
CA ARG A 73 2.47 18.51 -6.92
C ARG A 73 3.34 18.11 -5.72
N ARG A 74 2.83 18.29 -4.49
CA ARG A 74 3.53 17.85 -3.28
C ARG A 74 3.77 16.35 -3.29
N ASN A 75 2.78 15.56 -3.65
CA ASN A 75 2.88 14.10 -3.69
C ASN A 75 3.84 13.61 -4.77
N MET A 76 3.89 14.24 -5.95
CA MET A 76 4.87 13.89 -6.99
C MET A 76 6.31 14.16 -6.54
N ARG A 77 6.52 15.23 -5.76
CA ARG A 77 7.82 15.47 -5.12
C ARG A 77 8.16 14.36 -4.12
N LEU A 78 7.23 13.99 -3.23
CA LEU A 78 7.46 12.92 -2.25
C LEU A 78 7.70 11.55 -2.92
N ALA A 79 6.97 11.25 -3.99
CA ALA A 79 7.17 10.04 -4.78
C ALA A 79 8.58 10.00 -5.39
N LYS A 80 9.06 11.12 -5.95
CA LYS A 80 10.43 11.23 -6.46
C LYS A 80 11.47 11.03 -5.36
N GLU A 81 11.33 11.73 -4.23
CA GLU A 81 12.23 11.59 -3.07
C GLU A 81 12.27 10.14 -2.55
N ARG A 82 11.13 9.43 -2.54
CA ARG A 82 11.07 8.01 -2.17
C ARG A 82 11.77 7.12 -3.20
N ALA A 83 11.53 7.33 -4.50
CA ALA A 83 12.17 6.57 -5.57
C ALA A 83 13.72 6.71 -5.54
N GLU A 84 14.23 7.91 -5.22
CA GLU A 84 15.66 8.15 -5.03
C GLU A 84 16.23 7.36 -3.84
N LYS A 85 15.50 7.30 -2.72
CA LYS A 85 15.89 6.49 -1.53
C LYS A 85 15.93 4.99 -1.83
N GLU A 86 15.00 4.51 -2.65
CA GLU A 86 14.89 3.11 -3.06
C GLU A 86 15.98 2.70 -4.06
N ARG A 87 16.76 3.65 -4.61
CA ARG A 87 17.90 3.38 -5.51
C ARG A 87 17.52 2.46 -6.68
N GLY A 88 16.29 2.60 -7.17
CA GLY A 88 15.77 1.85 -8.33
C GLY A 88 15.20 0.47 -8.02
N THR A 89 14.99 0.09 -6.75
CA THR A 89 14.29 -1.17 -6.42
C THR A 89 12.79 -1.08 -6.68
N ALA A 90 12.18 0.09 -6.42
CA ALA A 90 10.78 0.37 -6.71
C ALA A 90 10.57 1.75 -7.34
N ARG A 91 9.50 1.89 -8.12
CA ARG A 91 9.04 3.16 -8.69
C ARG A 91 7.82 3.68 -7.95
N PHE A 92 7.79 5.00 -7.83
CA PHE A 92 6.71 5.75 -7.20
C PHE A 92 6.27 6.88 -8.12
N GLY A 93 4.98 7.19 -8.13
CA GLY A 93 4.45 8.21 -9.02
C GLY A 93 2.94 8.38 -8.94
N ALA A 94 2.39 8.97 -9.99
CA ALA A 94 0.97 9.28 -10.09
C ALA A 94 0.11 8.00 -10.11
N ASN A 95 -0.86 7.92 -9.21
CA ASN A 95 -1.92 6.91 -9.15
C ASN A 95 -3.21 7.56 -8.61
N LYS A 96 -4.28 6.78 -8.40
CA LYS A 96 -5.61 7.30 -8.04
C LYS A 96 -5.66 8.13 -6.73
N PHE A 97 -4.66 7.99 -5.87
CA PHE A 97 -4.53 8.68 -4.58
C PHE A 97 -3.65 9.93 -4.63
N SER A 98 -3.08 10.26 -5.80
CA SER A 98 -2.07 11.32 -5.90
C SER A 98 -2.59 12.72 -5.59
N ASP A 99 -3.90 12.97 -5.59
CA ASP A 99 -4.53 14.24 -5.19
C ASP A 99 -5.04 14.23 -3.73
N MET A 100 -4.73 13.18 -2.96
CA MET A 100 -5.05 13.08 -1.53
C MET A 100 -3.86 13.50 -0.68
N THR A 101 -4.13 14.17 0.43
CA THR A 101 -3.14 14.34 1.48
C THR A 101 -2.89 13.00 2.18
N GLU A 102 -1.73 12.87 2.82
CA GLU A 102 -1.39 11.69 3.62
C GLU A 102 -2.42 11.43 4.73
N GLU A 103 -2.96 12.50 5.32
CA GLU A 103 -4.00 12.45 6.34
C GLU A 103 -5.34 11.95 5.78
N GLU A 104 -5.76 12.43 4.60
CA GLU A 104 -6.94 11.90 3.92
C GLU A 104 -6.76 10.41 3.61
N PHE A 105 -5.59 10.00 3.09
CA PHE A 105 -5.30 8.60 2.80
C PHE A 105 -5.40 7.72 4.05
N GLN A 106 -4.77 8.14 5.15
CA GLN A 106 -4.84 7.42 6.43
C GLN A 106 -6.26 7.32 6.99
N LYS A 107 -7.04 8.40 6.92
CA LYS A 107 -8.37 8.45 7.54
C LYS A 107 -9.45 7.75 6.73
N THR A 108 -9.28 7.65 5.41
CA THR A 108 -10.33 7.18 4.50
C THR A 108 -10.00 5.87 3.80
N VAL A 109 -8.73 5.55 3.60
CA VAL A 109 -8.31 4.33 2.88
C VAL A 109 -7.76 3.28 3.84
N LEU A 110 -7.01 3.68 4.85
CA LEU A 110 -6.37 2.78 5.81
C LEU A 110 -7.26 2.52 7.04
N MET A 111 -6.83 1.60 7.88
CA MET A 111 -7.45 1.33 9.18
C MET A 111 -7.03 2.38 10.22
N ASN A 112 -7.94 2.67 11.16
CA ASN A 112 -7.65 3.59 12.25
C ASN A 112 -6.85 2.87 13.35
N THR A 113 -5.54 3.11 13.39
CA THR A 113 -4.60 2.49 14.34
C THR A 113 -4.99 2.70 15.81
N ASN A 114 -5.42 3.91 16.18
CA ASN A 114 -5.82 4.25 17.56
C ASN A 114 -7.02 3.41 18.04
N LEU A 115 -7.93 3.07 17.13
CA LEU A 115 -9.08 2.23 17.46
C LEU A 115 -8.71 0.74 17.40
N LEU A 116 -7.81 0.34 16.51
CA LEU A 116 -7.32 -1.03 16.40
C LEU A 116 -6.60 -1.51 17.66
N GLU A 117 -5.75 -0.67 18.28
CA GLU A 117 -5.03 -1.02 19.51
C GLU A 117 -5.99 -1.45 20.64
N ARG A 118 -7.13 -0.77 20.75
CA ARG A 118 -8.17 -1.07 21.76
C ARG A 118 -8.88 -2.39 21.52
N THR A 119 -8.76 -2.94 20.32
CA THR A 119 -9.47 -4.15 19.88
C THR A 119 -8.53 -5.33 19.64
N LYS A 120 -7.24 -5.21 19.95
CA LYS A 120 -6.28 -6.32 19.80
C LYS A 120 -6.71 -7.47 20.71
N ALA A 121 -7.14 -8.59 20.11
CA ALA A 121 -7.51 -9.79 20.86
C ALA A 121 -6.27 -10.60 21.23
N SER A 122 -6.33 -11.28 22.38
CA SER A 122 -5.45 -12.42 22.65
C SER A 122 -5.91 -13.61 21.80
N PRO A 123 -5.04 -14.31 21.06
CA PRO A 123 -5.42 -15.52 20.34
C PRO A 123 -5.93 -16.56 21.34
N LYS A 124 -7.20 -16.98 21.24
CA LYS A 124 -7.74 -18.11 22.02
C LYS A 124 -7.77 -19.42 21.24
N VAL A 125 -7.38 -19.37 19.96
CA VAL A 125 -7.37 -20.53 19.06
C VAL A 125 -6.08 -20.45 18.26
N SER A 126 -5.09 -21.21 18.69
CA SER A 126 -3.84 -21.44 17.95
C SER A 126 -3.70 -22.94 17.78
N VAL A 127 -3.87 -23.43 16.55
CA VAL A 127 -3.14 -24.63 16.16
C VAL A 127 -1.82 -24.10 15.61
N SER A 128 -0.71 -24.47 16.25
CA SER A 128 0.62 -24.14 15.73
C SER A 128 0.74 -24.73 14.34
N ALA A 129 1.11 -23.90 13.36
CA ALA A 129 1.38 -24.39 12.03
C ALA A 129 2.54 -25.40 12.08
N VAL A 130 2.39 -26.51 11.36
CA VAL A 130 3.49 -27.46 11.17
C VAL A 130 4.26 -26.99 9.94
N TYR A 131 5.51 -26.62 10.15
CA TYR A 131 6.46 -26.28 9.10
C TYR A 131 7.18 -27.55 8.62
N GLU A 132 7.36 -27.68 7.31
CA GLU A 132 8.13 -28.79 6.75
C GLU A 132 9.59 -28.38 6.59
N ASP A 133 10.54 -29.25 6.97
CA ASP A 133 11.97 -28.99 6.85
C ASP A 133 12.48 -29.23 5.41
N HIS A 134 11.99 -28.41 4.47
CA HIS A 134 12.42 -28.41 3.08
C HIS A 134 12.77 -27.00 2.61
N ALA A 135 13.80 -26.90 1.76
CA ALA A 135 14.21 -25.64 1.17
C ALA A 135 13.10 -25.06 0.28
N LEU A 136 12.85 -23.75 0.41
CA LEU A 136 11.93 -23.02 -0.46
C LEU A 136 12.44 -23.02 -1.91
N PRO A 137 11.56 -23.14 -2.92
CA PRO A 137 11.93 -22.90 -4.31
C PRO A 137 12.31 -21.42 -4.51
N GLU A 138 12.85 -21.08 -5.68
CA GLU A 138 13.22 -19.69 -6.00
C GLU A 138 12.01 -18.75 -6.04
N SER A 139 10.86 -19.26 -6.51
CA SER A 139 9.61 -18.51 -6.62
C SER A 139 8.38 -19.40 -6.55
N PHE A 140 7.27 -18.86 -6.08
CA PHE A 140 5.96 -19.48 -6.11
C PHE A 140 4.87 -18.40 -6.22
N ASP A 141 3.77 -18.67 -6.93
CA ASP A 141 2.71 -17.68 -7.17
C ASP A 141 1.34 -18.32 -7.38
N TRP A 142 0.44 -18.20 -6.38
CA TRP A 142 -0.92 -18.75 -6.42
C TRP A 142 -1.80 -18.21 -7.55
N ARG A 143 -1.46 -17.08 -8.17
CA ARG A 143 -2.16 -16.56 -9.36
C ARG A 143 -2.10 -17.55 -10.53
N ASN A 144 -1.04 -18.34 -10.60
CA ASN A 144 -0.84 -19.37 -11.64
C ASN A 144 -1.56 -20.69 -11.33
N HIS A 145 -2.26 -20.79 -10.20
CA HIS A 145 -2.82 -22.04 -9.68
C HIS A 145 -4.33 -21.96 -9.38
N ASN A 146 -5.03 -20.97 -9.93
CA ASN A 146 -6.48 -20.78 -9.76
C ASN A 146 -6.91 -20.71 -8.27
N ALA A 147 -6.09 -20.08 -7.43
CA ALA A 147 -6.34 -19.95 -5.98
C ALA A 147 -6.41 -18.48 -5.52
N VAL A 148 -6.55 -17.54 -6.45
CA VAL A 148 -6.65 -16.10 -6.16
C VAL A 148 -7.70 -15.51 -7.09
N THR A 149 -8.72 -14.88 -6.50
CA THR A 149 -9.76 -14.14 -7.23
C THR A 149 -9.22 -12.85 -7.86
N GLU A 150 -10.04 -12.15 -8.64
CA GLU A 150 -9.76 -10.81 -9.15
C GLU A 150 -9.37 -9.81 -8.05
N VAL A 151 -8.60 -8.79 -8.40
CA VAL A 151 -8.34 -7.67 -7.48
C VAL A 151 -9.60 -6.82 -7.35
N LYS A 152 -10.04 -6.63 -6.11
CA LYS A 152 -11.18 -5.79 -5.73
C LYS A 152 -10.75 -4.39 -5.27
N ASP A 153 -11.70 -3.50 -5.03
CA ASP A 153 -11.47 -2.13 -4.59
C ASP A 153 -12.31 -1.78 -3.35
N GLN A 154 -11.64 -1.54 -2.22
CA GLN A 154 -12.30 -1.14 -0.97
C GLN A 154 -12.80 0.32 -0.99
N GLY A 155 -12.35 1.11 -1.97
CA GLY A 155 -12.67 2.54 -2.04
C GLY A 155 -12.25 3.31 -0.78
N TRP A 156 -13.15 4.15 -0.28
CA TRP A 156 -12.92 5.09 0.83
C TRP A 156 -13.41 4.56 2.17
N CYS A 157 -13.12 3.28 2.42
CA CYS A 157 -13.48 2.57 3.64
C CYS A 157 -12.27 1.76 4.11
N GLY A 158 -11.84 1.92 5.37
CA GLY A 158 -10.77 1.16 6.02
C GLY A 158 -11.15 -0.31 6.29
N SER A 159 -11.51 -1.02 5.23
CA SER A 159 -12.05 -2.39 5.22
C SER A 159 -11.10 -3.41 4.61
N CYS A 160 -9.84 -3.04 4.36
CA CYS A 160 -8.79 -3.93 3.89
C CYS A 160 -8.70 -5.24 4.69
N TRP A 161 -9.02 -5.21 6.00
CA TRP A 161 -9.09 -6.39 6.86
C TRP A 161 -10.13 -7.41 6.40
N ALA A 162 -11.28 -6.96 5.89
CA ALA A 162 -12.30 -7.83 5.32
C ALA A 162 -11.81 -8.44 3.98
N PHE A 163 -11.24 -7.62 3.08
CA PHE A 163 -10.67 -8.09 1.80
C PHE A 163 -9.51 -9.08 1.97
N SER A 164 -8.64 -8.83 2.95
CA SER A 164 -7.56 -9.75 3.32
C SER A 164 -8.11 -11.06 3.87
N THR A 165 -9.20 -11.00 4.64
CA THR A 165 -9.87 -12.18 5.19
C THR A 165 -10.56 -12.99 4.11
N THR A 166 -11.41 -12.36 3.29
CA THR A 166 -12.10 -13.04 2.19
C THR A 166 -11.09 -13.65 1.25
N GLY A 167 -10.09 -12.89 0.79
CA GLY A 167 -9.04 -13.40 -0.09
C GLY A 167 -8.29 -14.62 0.46
N ASN A 168 -8.07 -14.69 1.77
CA ASN A 168 -7.52 -15.89 2.40
C ASN A 168 -8.52 -17.06 2.35
N VAL A 169 -9.78 -16.86 2.75
CA VAL A 169 -10.80 -17.93 2.72
C VAL A 169 -11.03 -18.43 1.29
N GLU A 170 -11.13 -17.54 0.31
CA GLU A 170 -11.24 -17.85 -1.12
C GLU A 170 -10.08 -18.75 -1.58
N SER A 171 -8.85 -18.40 -1.20
CA SER A 171 -7.66 -19.16 -1.57
C SER A 171 -7.62 -20.54 -0.93
N ILE A 172 -7.85 -20.62 0.39
CA ILE A 172 -7.88 -21.91 1.10
C ILE A 172 -9.00 -22.81 0.55
N TRP A 173 -10.19 -22.24 0.30
CA TRP A 173 -11.32 -22.96 -0.28
C TRP A 173 -11.02 -23.47 -1.69
N ALA A 174 -10.39 -22.66 -2.54
CA ALA A 174 -9.94 -23.08 -3.87
C ALA A 174 -8.91 -24.21 -3.80
N VAL A 175 -7.93 -24.14 -2.89
CA VAL A 175 -6.91 -25.18 -2.72
C VAL A 175 -7.52 -26.49 -2.22
N LYS A 176 -8.38 -26.44 -1.19
CA LYS A 176 -8.92 -27.62 -0.51
C LYS A 176 -10.14 -28.23 -1.19
N LYS A 177 -11.07 -27.41 -1.67
CA LYS A 177 -12.34 -27.84 -2.28
C LYS A 177 -12.35 -27.73 -3.81
N LYS A 178 -11.28 -27.21 -4.43
CA LYS A 178 -11.14 -27.06 -5.89
C LYS A 178 -12.19 -26.16 -6.53
N GLN A 179 -12.68 -25.20 -5.75
CA GLN A 179 -13.68 -24.23 -6.20
C GLN A 179 -13.21 -22.82 -5.83
N LEU A 180 -12.90 -22.00 -6.83
CA LEU A 180 -12.59 -20.59 -6.62
C LEU A 180 -13.90 -19.79 -6.70
N VAL A 181 -14.25 -19.10 -5.63
CA VAL A 181 -15.47 -18.29 -5.51
C VAL A 181 -15.08 -16.93 -4.97
N SER A 182 -15.68 -15.85 -5.49
CA SER A 182 -15.53 -14.50 -4.93
C SER A 182 -16.51 -14.35 -3.76
N LEU A 183 -16.01 -14.11 -2.55
CA LEU A 183 -16.76 -14.08 -1.29
C LEU A 183 -17.05 -12.65 -0.83
N SER A 184 -18.12 -12.48 -0.07
CA SER A 184 -18.60 -11.16 0.36
C SER A 184 -17.75 -10.53 1.47
N GLU A 185 -17.08 -9.42 1.16
CA GLU A 185 -16.51 -8.56 2.19
C GLU A 185 -17.60 -7.83 2.98
N GLN A 186 -18.73 -7.55 2.35
CA GLN A 186 -19.81 -6.78 2.96
C GLN A 186 -20.49 -7.54 4.10
N GLN A 187 -20.63 -8.87 3.98
CA GLN A 187 -21.11 -9.71 5.08
C GLN A 187 -20.22 -9.53 6.31
N ILE A 188 -18.89 -9.52 6.13
CA ILE A 188 -17.93 -9.28 7.21
C ILE A 188 -18.13 -7.87 7.80
N LEU A 189 -18.31 -6.84 6.96
CA LEU A 189 -18.50 -5.46 7.41
C LEU A 189 -19.79 -5.26 8.23
N ASP A 190 -20.88 -5.88 7.81
CA ASP A 190 -22.22 -5.63 8.36
C ASP A 190 -22.55 -6.53 9.55
N CYS A 191 -22.13 -7.79 9.49
CA CYS A 191 -22.46 -8.78 10.52
C CYS A 191 -21.51 -8.75 11.70
N GLU A 192 -20.32 -8.14 11.54
CA GLU A 192 -19.33 -8.13 12.59
C GLU A 192 -19.48 -6.99 13.58
N LYS A 193 -20.34 -7.18 14.58
CA LYS A 193 -20.66 -6.16 15.59
C LYS A 193 -19.48 -5.75 16.49
N SER A 194 -18.43 -6.57 16.60
CA SER A 194 -17.28 -6.28 17.48
C SER A 194 -16.10 -5.60 16.77
N ILE A 195 -16.25 -5.28 15.48
CA ILE A 195 -15.25 -4.61 14.66
C ILE A 195 -15.81 -3.26 14.19
N LEU A 196 -14.92 -2.35 13.82
CA LEU A 196 -15.24 -0.96 13.57
C LEU A 196 -15.71 -0.72 12.12
N GLY A 197 -16.07 -1.77 11.37
CA GLY A 197 -16.44 -1.68 9.96
C GLY A 197 -15.37 -0.97 9.14
N CYS A 198 -15.71 0.20 8.60
CA CYS A 198 -14.80 1.05 7.82
C CYS A 198 -13.71 1.76 8.61
N PHE A 199 -13.70 1.69 9.94
CA PHE A 199 -12.60 2.24 10.73
C PHE A 199 -11.52 1.20 11.04
N GLY A 200 -11.66 -0.04 10.55
CA GLY A 200 -10.65 -1.08 10.67
C GLY A 200 -11.10 -2.30 11.44
N GLY A 201 -10.30 -3.36 11.32
CA GLY A 201 -10.53 -4.65 11.96
C GLY A 201 -9.32 -5.56 11.89
N TRP A 202 -9.45 -6.75 12.47
CA TRP A 202 -8.39 -7.75 12.51
C TRP A 202 -8.81 -8.99 11.73
N PRO A 203 -8.03 -9.46 10.75
CA PRO A 203 -8.37 -10.68 10.00
C PRO A 203 -8.64 -11.90 10.89
N VAL A 204 -7.86 -12.09 11.96
CA VAL A 204 -8.08 -13.18 12.92
C VAL A 204 -9.47 -13.14 13.57
N LYS A 205 -10.00 -11.95 13.87
CA LYS A 205 -11.35 -11.80 14.43
C LYS A 205 -12.42 -12.08 13.38
N ALA A 206 -12.22 -11.58 12.16
CA ALA A 206 -13.12 -11.84 11.05
C ALA A 206 -13.28 -13.36 10.83
N LEU A 207 -12.16 -14.10 10.77
CA LEU A 207 -12.16 -15.57 10.68
C LEU A 207 -12.93 -16.22 11.84
N GLN A 208 -12.75 -15.76 13.09
CA GLN A 208 -13.48 -16.30 14.24
C GLN A 208 -15.00 -16.17 14.11
N HIS A 209 -15.48 -15.12 13.45
CA HIS A 209 -16.91 -14.89 13.27
C HIS A 209 -17.47 -15.57 12.03
N ILE A 210 -16.67 -15.74 10.98
CA ILE A 210 -17.03 -16.62 9.85
C ILE A 210 -17.36 -18.03 10.34
N ILE A 211 -16.55 -18.59 11.27
CA ILE A 211 -16.85 -19.87 11.91
C ILE A 211 -18.22 -19.85 12.60
N LYS A 212 -18.54 -18.80 13.37
CA LYS A 212 -19.83 -18.69 14.09
C LYS A 212 -21.02 -18.50 13.15
N TRP A 213 -20.82 -17.83 12.03
CA TRP A 213 -21.86 -17.64 11.02
C TRP A 213 -22.07 -18.91 10.19
N GLY A 214 -21.09 -19.82 10.17
CA GLY A 214 -21.14 -21.05 9.39
C GLY A 214 -20.60 -20.87 7.98
N GLY A 215 -20.00 -19.72 7.66
CA GLY A 215 -19.40 -19.42 6.36
C GLY A 215 -19.72 -18.04 5.80
N LEU A 216 -19.37 -17.87 4.53
CA LEU A 216 -19.56 -16.66 3.74
C LEU A 216 -20.44 -16.91 2.52
N GLU A 217 -21.29 -15.92 2.22
CA GLU A 217 -22.03 -15.77 0.97
C GLU A 217 -21.10 -15.29 -0.16
N PRO A 218 -21.45 -15.56 -1.43
CA PRO A 218 -20.69 -15.05 -2.55
C PRO A 218 -20.92 -13.53 -2.72
N GLU A 219 -19.92 -12.85 -3.28
CA GLU A 219 -19.95 -11.40 -3.56
C GLU A 219 -21.16 -11.01 -4.43
N GLU A 220 -21.62 -11.89 -5.32
CA GLU A 220 -22.78 -11.63 -6.19
C GLU A 220 -24.11 -11.52 -5.43
N HIS A 221 -24.26 -12.21 -4.30
CA HIS A 221 -25.47 -12.21 -3.48
C HIS A 221 -25.41 -11.14 -2.39
N TYR A 222 -24.24 -10.91 -1.79
CA TYR A 222 -24.04 -9.91 -0.75
C TYR A 222 -22.95 -8.90 -1.18
N LYS A 223 -23.34 -7.95 -2.02
CA LYS A 223 -22.43 -7.03 -2.72
C LYS A 223 -21.74 -6.02 -1.81
N TYR A 224 -20.49 -5.70 -2.14
CA TYR A 224 -19.72 -4.65 -1.49
C TYR A 224 -20.24 -3.24 -1.79
N HIS A 225 -20.28 -2.41 -0.75
CA HIS A 225 -20.81 -1.06 -0.78
C HIS A 225 -19.90 -0.01 -0.14
N GLY A 226 -18.76 -0.41 0.46
CA GLY A 226 -17.80 0.54 1.02
C GLY A 226 -18.30 1.32 2.24
N ARG A 227 -19.28 0.78 2.97
CA ARG A 227 -19.79 1.32 4.24
C ARG A 227 -20.56 0.25 4.99
N GLY A 228 -20.65 0.37 6.32
CA GLY A 228 -21.43 -0.57 7.13
C GLY A 228 -22.95 -0.35 7.01
N PHE A 229 -23.69 -1.45 6.98
CA PHE A 229 -25.14 -1.53 7.02
C PHE A 229 -25.62 -2.53 8.08
N PHE A 230 -26.93 -2.80 8.09
CA PHE A 230 -27.47 -3.90 8.88
C PHE A 230 -27.10 -5.25 8.25
N CYS A 231 -26.61 -6.16 9.09
CA CYS A 231 -26.40 -7.55 8.73
C CYS A 231 -27.67 -8.17 8.14
N HIS A 232 -27.57 -8.68 6.91
CA HIS A 232 -28.64 -9.40 6.24
C HIS A 232 -28.20 -10.80 5.79
N LEU A 233 -27.28 -11.40 6.53
CA LEU A 233 -26.77 -12.75 6.28
C LEU A 233 -27.90 -13.74 5.98
N ASN A 234 -27.87 -14.32 4.78
CA ASN A 234 -28.72 -15.43 4.41
C ASN A 234 -27.94 -16.74 4.49
N ARG A 235 -28.21 -17.54 5.53
CA ARG A 235 -27.52 -18.83 5.74
C ARG A 235 -27.68 -19.82 4.58
N SER A 236 -28.74 -19.68 3.78
CA SER A 236 -28.99 -20.56 2.62
C SER A 236 -28.09 -20.23 1.43
N ASP A 237 -27.49 -19.03 1.40
CA ASP A 237 -26.64 -18.55 0.32
C ASP A 237 -25.14 -18.72 0.63
N ILE A 238 -24.79 -19.32 1.77
CA ILE A 238 -23.40 -19.60 2.15
C ILE A 238 -22.80 -20.63 1.20
N VAL A 239 -21.63 -20.31 0.63
CA VAL A 239 -20.93 -21.13 -0.37
C VAL A 239 -19.55 -21.61 0.07
N ALA A 240 -18.95 -20.98 1.09
CA ALA A 240 -17.66 -21.36 1.64
C ALA A 240 -17.66 -21.27 3.17
N HIS A 241 -17.04 -22.23 3.84
CA HIS A 241 -16.88 -22.26 5.30
C HIS A 241 -15.43 -22.58 5.68
N ILE A 242 -15.12 -22.35 6.96
CA ILE A 242 -13.81 -22.66 7.55
C ILE A 242 -14.02 -23.41 8.87
N ASP A 243 -13.11 -24.32 9.16
CA ASP A 243 -13.17 -25.21 10.32
C ASP A 243 -12.26 -24.74 11.47
N GLY A 244 -11.28 -23.89 11.15
CA GLY A 244 -10.32 -23.40 12.13
C GLY A 244 -9.49 -22.23 11.64
N ILE A 245 -8.54 -21.82 12.48
CA ILE A 245 -7.65 -20.68 12.24
C ILE A 245 -6.24 -21.08 12.67
N ASN A 246 -5.29 -20.82 11.79
CA ASN A 246 -3.86 -20.95 12.04
C ASN A 246 -3.27 -19.55 12.18
N GLN A 247 -2.68 -19.27 13.34
CA GLN A 247 -1.81 -18.11 13.55
C GLN A 247 -0.39 -18.56 13.23
N LEU A 248 0.28 -17.90 12.32
CA LEU A 248 1.65 -18.23 11.94
C LEU A 248 2.62 -17.42 12.81
N ASP A 249 3.76 -18.03 13.11
CA ASP A 249 4.85 -17.37 13.79
C ASP A 249 5.47 -16.29 12.89
N ASN A 250 6.17 -15.32 13.51
CA ASN A 250 6.92 -14.29 12.81
C ASN A 250 8.22 -14.86 12.22
N ASP A 251 8.04 -15.75 11.26
CA ASP A 251 9.07 -16.43 10.50
C ASP A 251 8.69 -16.35 9.02
N GLU A 252 9.37 -15.49 8.26
CA GLU A 252 9.06 -15.27 6.86
C GLU A 252 9.30 -16.50 5.98
N ASP A 253 10.24 -17.38 6.31
CA ASP A 253 10.44 -18.62 5.58
C ASP A 253 9.35 -19.65 5.95
N GLY A 254 9.00 -19.75 7.23
CA GLY A 254 7.86 -20.54 7.69
C GLY A 254 6.53 -20.09 7.05
N ILE A 255 6.28 -18.78 6.97
CA ILE A 255 5.10 -18.22 6.28
C ILE A 255 5.11 -18.60 4.80
N ALA A 256 6.26 -18.52 4.12
CA ALA A 256 6.38 -18.90 2.70
C ALA A 256 6.06 -20.40 2.50
N GLN A 257 6.62 -21.27 3.34
CA GLN A 257 6.37 -22.72 3.29
C GLN A 257 4.89 -23.02 3.53
N TYR A 258 4.31 -22.44 4.59
CA TYR A 258 2.89 -22.62 4.91
C TYR A 258 2.01 -22.17 3.73
N MET A 259 2.29 -21.00 3.17
CA MET A 259 1.54 -20.41 2.07
C MET A 259 1.56 -21.30 0.83
N MET A 260 2.71 -21.85 0.46
CA MET A 260 2.83 -22.78 -0.68
C MET A 260 1.99 -24.05 -0.51
N ASN A 261 1.90 -24.57 0.72
CA ASN A 261 1.25 -25.85 0.98
C ASN A 261 -0.26 -25.72 1.22
N HIS A 262 -0.73 -24.55 1.65
CA HIS A 262 -2.11 -24.39 2.14
C HIS A 262 -2.94 -23.37 1.36
N GLY A 263 -2.32 -22.36 0.74
CA GLY A 263 -3.00 -21.25 0.07
C GLY A 263 -2.49 -19.89 0.55
N ALA A 264 -3.00 -18.82 -0.04
CA ALA A 264 -2.59 -17.45 0.25
C ALA A 264 -2.81 -17.07 1.73
N VAL A 265 -1.92 -16.26 2.31
CA VAL A 265 -1.91 -15.92 3.74
C VAL A 265 -2.34 -14.47 3.97
N SER A 266 -3.28 -14.26 4.88
CA SER A 266 -3.69 -12.92 5.29
C SER A 266 -2.65 -12.34 6.26
N VAL A 267 -2.21 -11.12 6.00
CA VAL A 267 -1.23 -10.41 6.84
C VAL A 267 -1.66 -8.98 7.12
N THR A 268 -0.99 -8.33 8.06
CA THR A 268 -1.13 -6.90 8.30
C THR A 268 0.22 -6.22 8.20
N MET A 269 0.26 -4.96 7.77
CA MET A 269 1.49 -4.18 7.67
C MET A 269 1.21 -2.69 7.87
N ASN A 270 2.28 -1.89 7.97
CA ASN A 270 2.19 -0.45 7.82
C ASN A 270 2.31 -0.03 6.34
N ALA A 271 1.23 0.51 5.78
CA ALA A 271 1.15 0.92 4.38
C ALA A 271 1.44 2.41 4.15
N ARG A 272 1.34 3.24 5.20
CA ARG A 272 1.47 4.70 5.13
C ARG A 272 2.72 5.14 4.36
N SER A 273 3.86 4.53 4.69
CA SER A 273 5.16 4.91 4.14
C SER A 273 5.47 4.31 2.76
N SER A 274 4.70 3.33 2.29
CA SER A 274 5.08 2.44 1.19
C SER A 274 4.09 2.42 0.03
N LEU A 275 2.78 2.50 0.28
CA LEU A 275 1.79 2.10 -0.74
C LEU A 275 1.08 3.27 -1.42
N MET A 276 1.00 4.45 -0.78
CA MET A 276 0.21 5.56 -1.31
C MET A 276 0.60 5.98 -2.74
N HIS A 277 1.90 5.92 -3.06
CA HIS A 277 2.45 6.34 -4.37
C HIS A 277 3.12 5.21 -5.13
N TYR A 278 2.99 3.96 -4.68
CA TYR A 278 3.62 2.82 -5.34
C TYR A 278 3.08 2.64 -6.77
N VAL A 279 3.98 2.31 -7.70
CA VAL A 279 3.67 1.98 -9.09
C VAL A 279 4.10 0.56 -9.40
N ASP A 280 5.38 0.23 -9.25
CA ASP A 280 5.92 -1.12 -9.48
C ASP A 280 7.30 -1.32 -8.84
N GLY A 281 7.82 -2.54 -8.93
CA GLY A 281 9.13 -2.92 -8.37
C GLY A 281 9.05 -3.44 -6.94
N ILE A 282 10.20 -3.70 -6.34
CA ILE A 282 10.33 -4.27 -5.00
C ILE A 282 10.57 -3.16 -3.99
N ILE A 283 9.59 -2.91 -3.14
CA ILE A 283 9.70 -1.95 -2.03
C ILE A 283 10.72 -2.48 -1.02
N LYS A 284 11.76 -1.70 -0.74
CA LYS A 284 12.85 -2.05 0.19
C LYS A 284 13.02 -0.97 1.25
N LEU A 285 11.99 -0.83 2.08
CA LEU A 285 12.02 0.08 3.22
C LEU A 285 12.90 -0.44 4.36
N SER A 286 13.61 0.48 5.00
CA SER A 286 14.29 0.20 6.27
C SER A 286 13.33 0.30 7.46
N GLU A 287 13.74 -0.19 8.63
CA GLU A 287 12.99 0.00 9.89
C GLU A 287 12.71 1.48 10.19
N SER A 288 13.61 2.39 9.76
CA SER A 288 13.41 3.83 9.94
C SER A 288 12.35 4.44 9.02
N ASP A 289 12.04 3.76 7.91
CA ASP A 289 11.04 4.21 6.95
C ASP A 289 9.63 3.74 7.29
N CYS A 290 9.49 2.66 8.08
CA CYS A 290 8.21 1.98 8.28
C CYS A 290 8.07 1.44 9.70
N SER A 291 7.01 1.85 10.39
CA SER A 291 6.71 1.30 11.72
C SER A 291 6.12 -0.11 11.61
N HIS A 292 6.15 -0.86 12.72
CA HIS A 292 5.45 -2.15 12.85
C HIS A 292 4.01 -2.00 13.38
N VAL A 293 3.49 -0.76 13.49
CA VAL A 293 2.09 -0.53 13.85
C VAL A 293 1.24 -0.73 12.60
N PRO A 294 0.42 -1.79 12.52
CA PRO A 294 -0.31 -2.10 11.31
C PRO A 294 -1.49 -1.14 11.13
N ASP A 295 -1.58 -0.56 9.93
CA ASP A 295 -2.70 0.27 9.48
C ASP A 295 -3.36 -0.31 8.21
N HIS A 296 -2.84 -1.42 7.69
CA HIS A 296 -3.35 -2.07 6.48
C HIS A 296 -3.30 -3.58 6.59
N ALA A 297 -4.22 -4.25 5.90
CA ALA A 297 -4.28 -5.72 5.83
C ALA A 297 -4.33 -6.14 4.36
N VAL A 298 -3.53 -7.13 4.01
CA VAL A 298 -3.26 -7.54 2.63
C VAL A 298 -3.01 -9.04 2.57
N LEU A 299 -3.01 -9.59 1.35
CA LEU A 299 -2.90 -11.04 1.15
C LEU A 299 -1.60 -11.39 0.45
N ILE A 300 -0.72 -12.17 1.10
CA ILE A 300 0.46 -12.75 0.47
C ILE A 300 -0.01 -13.91 -0.41
N VAL A 301 0.25 -13.81 -1.71
CA VAL A 301 -0.15 -14.81 -2.72
C VAL A 301 1.04 -15.54 -3.34
N GLY A 302 2.26 -15.12 -3.04
CA GLY A 302 3.46 -15.68 -3.65
C GLY A 302 4.72 -15.00 -3.15
N PHE A 303 5.85 -15.46 -3.66
CA PHE A 303 7.16 -14.86 -3.45
C PHE A 303 8.07 -15.16 -4.64
N GLY A 304 9.19 -14.46 -4.72
CA GLY A 304 10.23 -14.73 -5.70
C GLY A 304 11.56 -14.10 -5.31
N THR A 305 12.51 -14.18 -6.23
CA THR A 305 13.80 -13.49 -6.13
C THR A 305 14.08 -12.76 -7.44
N GLU A 306 14.39 -11.46 -7.39
CA GLU A 306 14.82 -10.69 -8.56
C GLU A 306 16.20 -10.11 -8.29
N LYS A 307 17.21 -10.43 -9.12
CA LYS A 307 18.59 -9.92 -8.98
C LYS A 307 19.17 -10.13 -7.56
N GLY A 308 18.89 -11.29 -6.96
CA GLY A 308 19.31 -11.63 -5.60
C GLY A 308 18.48 -10.95 -4.50
N MET A 309 17.38 -10.28 -4.83
CA MET A 309 16.47 -9.66 -3.88
C MET A 309 15.21 -10.49 -3.69
N PRO A 310 15.06 -11.21 -2.57
CA PRO A 310 13.82 -11.90 -2.24
C PRO A 310 12.67 -10.92 -2.01
N TYR A 311 11.48 -11.25 -2.50
CA TYR A 311 10.28 -10.44 -2.35
C TYR A 311 9.03 -11.28 -2.12
N TRP A 312 8.03 -10.69 -1.46
CA TRP A 312 6.65 -11.17 -1.47
C TRP A 312 5.88 -10.62 -2.66
N ILE A 313 4.95 -11.40 -3.20
CA ILE A 313 3.89 -10.95 -4.10
C ILE A 313 2.64 -10.78 -3.25
N VAL A 314 2.12 -9.55 -3.19
CA VAL A 314 1.06 -9.20 -2.26
C VAL A 314 -0.12 -8.61 -3.02
N LYS A 315 -1.30 -9.22 -2.86
CA LYS A 315 -2.57 -8.73 -3.39
C LYS A 315 -3.08 -7.60 -2.49
N ASN A 316 -3.35 -6.45 -3.10
CA ASN A 316 -3.94 -5.31 -2.42
C ASN A 316 -5.45 -5.20 -2.73
N SER A 317 -6.14 -4.31 -2.02
CA SER A 317 -7.57 -4.01 -2.19
C SER A 317 -7.81 -2.57 -2.67
N PHE A 318 -6.84 -1.99 -3.38
CA PHE A 318 -6.91 -0.64 -3.96
C PHE A 318 -7.33 -0.63 -5.43
N GLY A 319 -7.97 -1.70 -5.90
CA GLY A 319 -8.43 -1.85 -7.26
C GLY A 319 -7.32 -2.23 -8.26
N PRO A 320 -7.70 -2.82 -9.41
CA PRO A 320 -6.76 -3.41 -10.36
C PRO A 320 -5.88 -2.39 -11.10
N LYS A 321 -6.22 -1.10 -11.04
CA LYS A 321 -5.45 -0.03 -11.70
C LYS A 321 -4.34 0.56 -10.83
N TRP A 322 -4.23 0.12 -9.57
CA TRP A 322 -3.20 0.55 -8.63
C TRP A 322 -2.05 -0.45 -8.63
N GLY A 323 -0.80 0.00 -8.47
CA GLY A 323 0.36 -0.89 -8.42
C GLY A 323 0.55 -1.75 -9.68
N GLU A 324 1.04 -2.97 -9.47
CA GLU A 324 1.27 -4.00 -10.49
C GLU A 324 -0.04 -4.78 -10.71
N ASP A 325 -0.99 -4.21 -11.45
CA ASP A 325 -2.33 -4.78 -11.67
C ASP A 325 -3.09 -5.12 -10.38
N GLY A 326 -2.94 -4.26 -9.37
CA GLY A 326 -3.54 -4.42 -8.05
C GLY A 326 -2.64 -5.12 -7.02
N TYR A 327 -1.45 -5.55 -7.43
CA TYR A 327 -0.46 -6.17 -6.57
C TYR A 327 0.70 -5.21 -6.26
N PHE A 328 1.51 -5.58 -5.29
CA PHE A 328 2.81 -4.98 -5.08
C PHE A 328 3.83 -6.03 -4.66
N ARG A 329 5.10 -5.68 -4.81
CA ARG A 329 6.21 -6.47 -4.30
C ARG A 329 6.93 -5.73 -3.19
N ILE A 330 7.24 -6.44 -2.12
CA ILE A 330 7.95 -5.92 -0.95
C ILE A 330 9.03 -6.89 -0.55
N TYR A 331 10.17 -6.36 -0.10
CA TYR A 331 11.31 -7.16 0.33
C TYR A 331 10.91 -8.20 1.38
N ARG A 332 11.37 -9.44 1.20
CA ARG A 332 11.17 -10.58 2.09
C ARG A 332 12.48 -10.93 2.79
N GLY A 333 12.45 -11.16 4.09
CA GLY A 333 13.62 -11.51 4.91
C GLY A 333 14.08 -10.41 5.88
N ALA A 334 13.26 -9.37 6.08
CA ALA A 334 13.50 -8.32 7.07
C ALA A 334 12.21 -7.87 7.77
N ASN A 335 11.12 -8.65 7.66
CA ASN A 335 9.80 -8.31 8.19
C ASN A 335 9.39 -6.87 7.83
N THR A 336 9.59 -6.49 6.57
CA THR A 336 9.46 -5.09 6.13
C THR A 336 8.06 -4.58 6.43
N CYS A 337 7.97 -3.46 7.16
CA CYS A 337 6.72 -2.85 7.62
C CYS A 337 5.86 -3.75 8.54
N GLY A 338 6.47 -4.71 9.25
CA GLY A 338 5.78 -5.63 10.16
C GLY A 338 4.89 -6.65 9.45
N ILE A 339 5.12 -6.92 8.16
CA ILE A 339 4.25 -7.79 7.33
C ILE A 339 4.11 -9.22 7.89
N ALA A 340 5.09 -9.72 8.62
CA ALA A 340 5.06 -11.05 9.23
C ALA A 340 4.52 -11.06 10.68
N ASP A 341 4.28 -9.90 11.30
CA ASP A 341 3.91 -9.81 12.73
C ASP A 341 2.54 -10.41 13.05
N ASN A 342 1.59 -10.38 12.12
CA ASN A 342 0.22 -10.87 12.32
C ASN A 342 -0.26 -11.72 11.14
N ALA A 343 0.55 -12.68 10.72
CA ALA A 343 0.19 -13.63 9.67
C ALA A 343 -0.83 -14.66 10.15
N VAL A 344 -1.96 -14.78 9.45
CA VAL A 344 -3.05 -15.70 9.79
C VAL A 344 -3.64 -16.37 8.55
N SER A 345 -4.17 -17.57 8.75
CA SER A 345 -4.88 -18.30 7.72
C SER A 345 -6.08 -19.04 8.27
N ALA A 346 -7.14 -19.11 7.47
CA ALA A 346 -8.19 -20.09 7.62
C ALA A 346 -7.63 -21.52 7.51
N TYR A 347 -8.33 -22.45 8.15
CA TYR A 347 -8.16 -23.88 8.01
C TYR A 347 -9.48 -24.49 7.52
N VAL A 348 -9.37 -25.38 6.53
CA VAL A 348 -10.47 -26.17 5.99
C VAL A 348 -10.02 -27.63 5.97
N ALA A 349 -10.83 -28.51 6.57
CA ALA A 349 -10.58 -29.94 6.69
C ALA A 349 -10.78 -30.72 5.38
#